data_AF-A0AAP2SVG9-F1
#
_entry.id   AF-A0AAP2SVG9-F1
#
_cell.length_a   1.000
_cell.length_b   1.000
_cell.length_c   1.000
_cell.angle_alpha   90.00
_cell.angle_beta   90.00
_cell.angle_gamma   90.00
#
_symmetry.space_group_name_H-M   'P 1'
#
loop_
_entity.id
_entity.type
_entity.pdbx_description
1 polymer ?
#
loop_
_entity_poly.entity_id
_entity_poly.type
_entity_poly.pdbx_seq_one_letter_code
_entity_poly.pdbx_strand_id
1 'polypeptide(L)'
;MNSSSNQYPQMTYKQAVKHCKYWAEQIRADGLDLLTTDYGAAIGVSDQLAYPLEMQTWINSQEYPLLYKVCVYAVTVDNDYTDRASWEKLLELIDKL
;
A
#
# COMPACT_ATOMS: atom_id res chain seq x y z
N MET A 1 -17.75 -22.54 17.17
CA MET A 1 -17.11 -21.97 15.97
C MET A 1 -15.99 -21.07 16.44
N ASN A 2 -14.72 -21.46 16.21
CA ASN A 2 -13.59 -20.61 16.56
C ASN A 2 -13.56 -19.43 15.59
N SER A 3 -14.00 -18.27 16.08
CA SER A 3 -13.84 -17.00 15.39
C SER A 3 -12.35 -16.65 15.43
N SER A 4 -11.60 -17.04 14.40
CA SER A 4 -10.25 -16.54 14.19
C SER A 4 -10.36 -15.04 13.89
N SER A 5 -10.42 -14.22 14.92
CA SER A 5 -10.27 -12.78 14.80
C SER A 5 -8.96 -12.54 14.06
N ASN A 6 -9.03 -11.87 12.90
CA ASN A 6 -7.86 -11.54 12.10
C ASN A 6 -6.87 -10.81 13.04
N GLN A 7 -5.77 -11.47 13.42
CA GLN A 7 -4.92 -11.05 14.54
C GLN A 7 -4.06 -9.82 14.23
N TYR A 8 -4.25 -9.21 13.05
CA TYR A 8 -3.46 -8.08 12.61
C TYR A 8 -3.91 -6.77 13.30
N PRO A 9 -2.96 -5.97 13.84
CA PRO A 9 -3.28 -4.69 14.47
C PRO A 9 -4.11 -3.79 13.55
N GLN A 10 -5.26 -3.35 14.05
CA GLN A 10 -6.11 -2.41 13.32
C GLN A 10 -5.59 -0.99 13.54
N MET A 11 -5.27 -0.32 12.45
CA MET A 11 -4.86 1.09 12.42
C MET A 11 -6.07 2.00 12.41
N THR A 12 -5.98 3.13 13.08
CA THR A 12 -6.87 4.27 12.83
C THR A 12 -6.61 4.86 11.44
N TYR A 13 -7.54 5.66 10.92
CA TYR A 13 -7.34 6.39 9.65
C TYR A 13 -6.03 7.19 9.63
N LYS A 14 -5.72 7.92 10.70
CA LYS A 14 -4.48 8.70 10.81
C LYS A 14 -3.22 7.82 10.77
N GLN A 15 -3.26 6.63 11.36
CA GLN A 15 -2.15 5.67 11.32
C GLN A 15 -1.99 5.08 9.92
N ALA A 16 -3.08 4.71 9.25
CA ALA A 16 -3.04 4.20 7.87
C ALA A 16 -2.47 5.26 6.89
N VAL A 17 -2.89 6.52 7.00
CA VAL A 17 -2.33 7.61 6.18
C VAL A 17 -0.84 7.81 6.48
N LYS A 18 -0.42 7.77 7.75
CA LYS A 18 0.99 7.88 8.11
C LYS A 18 1.81 6.72 7.53
N HIS A 19 1.28 5.50 7.57
CA HIS A 19 1.89 4.31 6.97
C HIS A 19 2.09 4.48 5.46
N CYS A 20 1.05 4.93 4.75
CA CYS A 20 1.13 5.20 3.31
C CYS A 20 2.20 6.24 2.98
N LYS A 21 2.23 7.37 3.72
CA LYS A 21 3.20 8.45 3.50
C LYS A 21 4.64 8.02 3.76
N TYR A 22 4.87 7.26 4.83
CA TYR A 22 6.18 6.70 5.15
C TYR A 22 6.71 5.82 4.00
N TRP A 23 5.89 4.90 3.50
CA TRP A 23 6.30 4.02 2.41
C TRP A 23 6.42 4.74 1.06
N ALA A 24 5.61 5.76 0.79
CA ALA A 24 5.81 6.61 -0.37
C ALA A 24 7.16 7.34 -0.35
N GLU A 25 7.65 7.74 0.82
CA GLU A 25 9.01 8.29 0.96
C GLU A 25 10.08 7.23 0.65
N GLN A 26 9.92 5.98 1.13
CA GLN A 26 10.85 4.89 0.80
C GLN A 26 10.85 4.56 -0.70
N ILE A 27 9.67 4.44 -1.31
CA ILE A 27 9.51 4.21 -2.76
C ILE A 27 10.23 5.28 -3.57
N ARG A 28 10.12 6.55 -3.15
CA ARG A 28 10.81 7.67 -3.82
C ARG A 28 12.32 7.66 -3.58
N ALA A 29 12.77 7.20 -2.41
CA ALA A 29 14.19 7.08 -2.10
C ALA A 29 14.86 5.98 -2.93
N ASP A 30 14.20 4.83 -3.09
CA ASP A 30 14.66 3.73 -3.94
C ASP A 30 14.58 4.07 -5.43
N GLY A 31 13.50 4.75 -5.81
CA GLY A 31 13.22 5.15 -7.18
C GLY A 31 12.57 4.05 -8.01
N LEU A 32 11.65 4.46 -8.89
CA LEU A 32 10.85 3.50 -9.68
C LEU A 32 11.67 2.68 -10.68
N ASP A 33 12.82 3.19 -11.13
CA ASP A 33 13.71 2.44 -12.04
C ASP A 33 14.30 1.20 -11.34
N LEU A 34 14.69 1.33 -10.07
CA LEU A 34 15.14 0.22 -9.25
C LEU A 34 13.97 -0.73 -8.97
N LEU A 35 12.86 -0.19 -8.48
CA LEU A 35 11.72 -1.03 -8.06
C LEU A 35 11.07 -1.77 -9.22
N THR A 36 11.18 -1.32 -10.47
CA THR A 36 10.64 -2.04 -11.64
C THR A 36 11.58 -3.09 -12.21
N THR A 37 12.82 -3.18 -11.70
CA THR A 37 13.86 -4.09 -12.22
C THR A 37 14.46 -5.03 -11.17
N ASP A 38 14.33 -4.70 -9.88
CA ASP A 38 14.80 -5.51 -8.76
C ASP A 38 13.62 -6.08 -7.96
N TYR A 39 13.37 -7.38 -8.14
CA TYR A 39 12.31 -8.12 -7.44
C TYR A 39 12.43 -8.02 -5.91
N GLY A 40 13.65 -8.07 -5.36
CA GLY A 40 13.86 -8.09 -3.91
C GLY A 40 13.55 -6.75 -3.28
N ALA A 41 14.01 -5.65 -3.91
CA ALA A 41 13.69 -4.29 -3.49
C ALA A 41 12.18 -4.02 -3.61
N ALA A 42 11.59 -4.41 -4.74
CA ALA A 42 10.16 -4.24 -5.01
C ALA A 42 9.28 -4.91 -3.96
N ILE A 43 9.44 -6.21 -3.76
CA ILE A 43 8.62 -7.00 -2.81
C ILE A 43 8.82 -6.50 -1.38
N GLY A 44 10.05 -6.12 -1.01
CA GLY A 44 10.31 -5.59 0.33
C GLY A 44 9.49 -4.34 0.65
N VAL A 45 9.30 -3.47 -0.34
CA VAL A 45 8.58 -2.20 -0.18
C VAL A 45 7.06 -2.37 -0.42
N SER A 46 6.67 -3.14 -1.45
CA SER A 46 5.26 -3.35 -1.80
C SER A 46 4.52 -4.14 -0.72
N ASP A 47 5.10 -5.23 -0.21
CA ASP A 47 4.46 -6.08 0.80
C ASP A 47 4.27 -5.30 2.11
N GLN A 48 5.30 -4.58 2.55
CA GLN A 48 5.24 -3.80 3.78
C GLN A 48 4.27 -2.61 3.68
N LEU A 49 3.99 -2.11 2.48
CA LEU A 49 2.93 -1.14 2.25
C LEU A 49 1.54 -1.80 2.18
N ALA A 50 1.39 -2.80 1.32
CA ALA A 50 0.11 -3.37 0.92
C ALA A 50 -0.51 -4.25 2.02
N TYR A 51 0.26 -5.18 2.58
CA TYR A 51 -0.26 -6.16 3.52
C TYR A 51 -0.90 -5.51 4.78
N PRO A 52 -0.27 -4.52 5.45
CA PRO A 52 -0.90 -3.87 6.58
C PRO A 52 -2.18 -3.11 6.22
N LEU A 53 -2.31 -2.60 5.00
CA LEU A 53 -3.52 -1.91 4.52
C LEU A 53 -4.64 -2.90 4.19
N GLU A 54 -4.31 -4.00 3.53
CA GLU A 54 -5.28 -5.06 3.18
C GLU A 54 -5.92 -5.67 4.44
N MET A 55 -5.15 -5.81 5.53
CA MET A 55 -5.65 -6.37 6.79
C MET A 55 -6.62 -5.43 7.56
N GLN A 56 -6.84 -4.20 7.09
CA GLN A 56 -7.74 -3.25 7.75
C GLN A 56 -9.19 -3.53 7.36
N THR A 57 -9.98 -3.99 8.33
CA THR A 57 -11.38 -4.42 8.10
C THR A 57 -12.34 -3.25 7.83
N TRP A 58 -11.90 -2.01 8.08
CA TRP A 58 -12.72 -0.80 7.97
C TRP A 58 -12.49 -0.01 6.68
N ILE A 59 -11.40 -0.27 5.94
CA ILE A 59 -11.12 0.46 4.68
C ILE A 59 -12.11 0.01 3.62
N ASN A 60 -12.95 0.93 3.15
CA ASN A 60 -13.97 0.65 2.16
C ASN A 60 -14.17 1.82 1.19
N SER A 61 -14.73 1.53 0.01
CA SER A 61 -14.90 2.49 -1.07
C SER A 61 -15.97 3.56 -0.80
N GLN A 62 -16.87 3.33 0.16
CA GLN A 62 -17.98 4.24 0.46
C GLN A 62 -17.56 5.34 1.45
N GLU A 63 -16.93 4.97 2.56
CA GLU A 63 -16.52 5.91 3.62
C GLU A 63 -15.11 6.48 3.38
N TYR A 64 -14.21 5.69 2.79
CA TYR A 64 -12.81 6.05 2.58
C TYR A 64 -12.36 5.83 1.13
N PRO A 65 -13.03 6.47 0.14
CA PRO A 65 -12.82 6.18 -1.29
C PRO A 65 -11.38 6.36 -1.76
N LEU A 66 -10.65 7.34 -1.22
CA LEU A 66 -9.27 7.59 -1.62
C LEU A 66 -8.31 6.56 -1.02
N LEU A 67 -8.44 6.26 0.27
CA LEU A 67 -7.58 5.26 0.94
C LEU A 67 -7.85 3.85 0.42
N TYR A 68 -9.11 3.54 0.07
CA TYR A 68 -9.45 2.30 -0.59
C TYR A 68 -8.74 2.16 -1.94
N LYS A 69 -8.69 3.23 -2.76
CA LYS A 69 -7.91 3.22 -4.01
C LYS A 69 -6.41 3.03 -3.78
N VAL A 70 -5.85 3.65 -2.73
CA VAL A 70 -4.46 3.41 -2.34
C VAL A 70 -4.22 1.94 -2.03
N CYS A 71 -5.11 1.29 -1.27
CA CYS A 71 -5.03 -0.14 -0.98
C CYS A 71 -5.05 -1.00 -2.25
N VAL A 72 -5.95 -0.68 -3.19
CA VAL A 72 -6.03 -1.39 -4.49
C VAL A 72 -4.73 -1.28 -5.27
N TYR A 73 -4.16 -0.07 -5.37
CA TYR A 73 -2.92 0.14 -6.11
C TYR A 73 -1.69 -0.42 -5.38
N ALA A 74 -1.68 -0.43 -4.04
CA ALA A 74 -0.64 -1.07 -3.25
C ALA A 74 -0.60 -2.59 -3.53
N VAL A 75 -1.76 -3.25 -3.55
CA VAL A 75 -1.87 -4.67 -3.94
C VAL A 75 -1.54 -4.87 -5.42
N THR A 76 -1.84 -3.90 -6.28
CA THR A 76 -1.52 -4.00 -7.72
C THR A 76 0.00 -4.04 -7.95
N VAL A 77 0.75 -3.12 -7.34
CA VAL A 77 2.21 -3.10 -7.48
C VAL A 77 2.89 -4.26 -6.74
N ASP A 78 2.25 -4.80 -5.71
CA ASP A 78 2.74 -6.00 -5.03
C ASP A 78 2.63 -7.26 -5.91
N ASN A 79 1.55 -7.36 -6.69
CA ASN A 79 1.35 -8.45 -7.63
C ASN A 79 2.15 -8.29 -8.93
N ASP A 80 2.30 -7.06 -9.42
CA ASP A 80 3.10 -6.74 -10.62
C ASP A 80 3.90 -5.45 -10.40
N TYR A 81 5.07 -5.62 -9.80
CA TYR A 81 6.00 -4.53 -9.55
C TYR A 81 6.67 -3.99 -10.82
N THR A 82 6.57 -4.69 -11.95
CA THR A 82 7.22 -4.25 -13.20
C THR A 82 6.44 -3.13 -13.88
N ASP A 83 5.16 -2.97 -13.53
CA ASP A 83 4.33 -1.89 -14.05
C ASP A 83 4.60 -0.54 -13.36
N ARG A 84 5.46 0.25 -13.99
CA ARG A 84 5.78 1.61 -13.57
C ARG A 84 4.52 2.49 -13.41
N ALA A 85 3.54 2.36 -14.29
CA ALA A 85 2.35 3.22 -14.25
C ALA A 85 1.53 2.98 -12.98
N SER A 86 1.48 1.74 -12.50
CA SER A 86 0.84 1.41 -11.22
C SER A 86 1.57 2.03 -10.04
N TRP A 87 2.90 2.05 -10.02
CA TRP A 87 3.68 2.76 -9.00
C TRP A 87 3.44 4.27 -9.00
N GLU A 88 3.47 4.89 -10.18
CA GLU A 88 3.20 6.33 -10.33
C GLU A 88 1.80 6.68 -9.84
N LYS A 89 0.82 5.84 -10.18
CA LYS A 89 -0.56 6.02 -9.75
C LYS A 89 -0.73 5.85 -8.24
N LEU A 90 -0.04 4.87 -7.64
CA LEU A 90 -0.01 4.67 -6.19
C LEU A 90 0.52 5.93 -5.48
N LEU A 91 1.66 6.46 -5.91
CA LEU A 91 2.24 7.67 -5.34
C LEU A 91 1.32 8.89 -5.49
N GLU A 92 0.72 9.07 -6.67
CA GLU A 92 -0.26 10.15 -6.92
C GLU A 92 -1.47 10.08 -5.96
N LEU A 93 -1.95 8.87 -5.66
CA LEU A 93 -3.06 8.67 -4.74
C LEU A 93 -2.65 8.93 -3.29
N ILE A 94 -1.45 8.53 -2.88
CA ILE A 94 -0.92 8.78 -1.54
C ILE A 94 -0.70 10.28 -1.30
N ASP A 95 -0.27 11.03 -2.31
CA ASP A 95 -0.09 12.49 -2.22
C ASP A 95 -1.40 13.25 -2.00
N LYS A 96 -2.54 12.63 -2.32
CA LYS A 96 -3.88 13.20 -2.10
C LYS A 96 -4.48 12.85 -0.73
N LEU A 97 -3.87 11.93 0.03
CA LEU A 97 -4.28 11.56 1.40
C LEU A 97 -3.88 12.63 2.42
#